data_AF-A0A2T6VP82-F1
#
_entry.id   AF-A0A2T6VP82-F1
#
_cell.length_a   1.000
_cell.length_b   1.000
_cell.length_c   1.000
_cell.angle_alpha   90.00
_cell.angle_beta   90.00
_cell.angle_gamma   90.00
#
_symmetry.space_group_name_H-M   'P 1'
#
loop_
_entity.id
_entity.type
_entity.pdbx_description
1 polymer ?
#
loop_
_entity_poly.entity_id
_entity_poly.type
_entity_poly.pdbx_seq_one_letter_code
_entity_poly.pdbx_strand_id
1 'polypeptide(L)'
;MIEELNNGVKQASEEIKEKARDFSNQKLTNEQIKELLNNAEIPTSGRDAITFGVNNLNPEMVEFLHKNNKKMIIEKASNKELKLLKDANFKHPENIRASLDHDAISHIFKRHGVNSINVKNGEIPVTNEDIANYRYIVNNADAILRTLDKYDKEAITAFKQINGYAVVVEQAINKKNELALKTMYKNNGSYKDNEVYKEFSSTSLNANAK
;
A
#
# COMPACT_ATOMS: atom_id res chain seq x y z
N MET A 1 25.78 26.10 6.44
CA MET A 1 24.57 26.00 5.60
C MET A 1 24.04 24.57 5.42
N ILE A 2 24.64 23.66 4.63
CA ILE A 2 24.06 22.29 4.46
C ILE A 2 24.06 21.49 5.77
N GLU A 3 25.14 21.59 6.54
CA GLU A 3 25.29 20.84 7.81
C GLU A 3 24.35 21.35 8.92
N GLU A 4 24.16 22.67 9.03
CA GLU A 4 23.18 23.28 9.95
C GLU A 4 21.73 22.95 9.56
N LEU A 5 21.41 22.92 8.26
CA LEU A 5 20.08 22.52 7.79
C LEU A 5 19.79 21.06 8.15
N ASN A 6 20.76 20.17 7.93
CA ASN A 6 20.63 18.75 8.24
C ASN A 6 20.47 18.51 9.75
N ASN A 7 21.21 19.25 10.58
CA ASN A 7 21.07 19.19 12.04
C ASN A 7 19.71 19.71 12.51
N GLY A 8 19.19 20.78 11.90
CA GLY A 8 17.85 21.30 12.20
C GLY A 8 16.72 20.34 11.83
N VAL A 9 16.82 19.68 10.67
CA VAL A 9 15.86 18.65 10.24
C VAL A 9 15.88 17.47 11.21
N LYS A 10 17.08 17.04 11.61
CA LYS A 10 17.27 15.94 12.57
C LYS A 10 16.64 16.20 13.93
N GLN A 11 16.93 17.35 14.51
CA GLN A 11 16.35 17.73 15.80
C GLN A 11 14.82 17.82 15.72
N ALA A 12 14.28 18.42 14.66
CA ALA A 12 12.83 18.50 14.46
C ALA A 12 12.20 17.10 14.33
N SER A 13 12.86 16.15 13.67
CA SER A 13 12.35 14.78 13.54
C SER A 13 12.34 14.03 14.88
N GLU A 14 13.36 14.20 15.71
CA GLU A 14 13.45 13.60 17.05
C GLU A 14 12.34 14.13 17.97
N GLU A 15 12.16 15.44 18.03
CA GLU A 15 11.08 16.08 18.81
C GLU A 15 9.67 15.65 18.34
N ILE A 16 9.50 15.42 17.04
CA ILE A 16 8.24 14.96 16.45
C ILE A 16 7.95 13.49 16.83
N LYS A 17 8.95 12.61 16.80
CA LYS A 17 8.80 11.17 17.15
C LYS A 17 8.43 10.95 18.60
N GLU A 18 8.96 11.76 19.51
CA GLU A 18 8.64 11.67 20.94
C GLU A 18 7.18 12.06 21.21
N LYS A 19 6.63 12.96 20.41
CA LYS A 19 5.26 13.49 20.57
C LYS A 19 4.20 12.66 19.86
N ALA A 20 4.52 12.01 18.73
CA ALA A 20 3.56 11.20 17.99
C ALA A 20 4.20 10.06 17.19
N ARG A 21 3.50 8.92 17.13
CA ARG A 21 3.82 7.76 16.26
C ARG A 21 2.81 7.62 15.11
N ASP A 22 1.90 8.58 14.96
CA ASP A 22 0.87 8.62 13.93
C ASP A 22 0.78 10.04 13.37
N PHE A 23 1.13 10.17 12.09
CA PHE A 23 1.14 11.41 11.32
C PHE A 23 -0.01 11.46 10.30
N SER A 24 -1.03 10.62 10.44
CA SER A 24 -2.15 10.55 9.49
C SER A 24 -2.88 11.89 9.29
N ASN A 25 -2.84 12.76 10.31
CA ASN A 25 -3.46 14.10 10.28
C ASN A 25 -2.44 15.24 10.12
N GLN A 26 -1.17 14.93 9.84
CA GLN A 26 -0.10 15.92 9.74
C GLN A 26 0.62 15.77 8.40
N LYS A 27 0.83 16.88 7.68
CA LYS A 27 1.65 16.88 6.48
C LYS A 27 3.12 17.10 6.88
N LEU A 28 3.98 16.13 6.56
CA LEU A 28 5.43 16.22 6.73
C LEU A 28 6.09 16.64 5.42
N THR A 29 7.29 17.20 5.51
CA THR A 29 8.16 17.39 4.34
C THR A 29 8.78 16.05 3.92
N ASN A 30 9.21 15.94 2.66
CA ASN A 30 9.85 14.72 2.18
C ASN A 30 11.17 14.44 2.92
N GLU A 31 11.90 15.47 3.31
CA GLU A 31 13.14 15.39 4.09
C GLU A 31 12.87 14.78 5.47
N GLN A 32 11.84 15.26 6.17
CA GLN A 32 11.42 14.68 7.45
C GLN A 32 11.05 13.22 7.28
N ILE A 33 10.21 12.88 6.28
CA ILE A 33 9.79 11.50 6.02
C ILE A 33 11.01 10.59 5.76
N LYS A 34 11.94 11.01 4.89
CA LYS A 34 13.16 10.26 4.58
C LYS A 34 14.02 10.04 5.83
N GLU A 35 14.13 11.04 6.69
CA GLU A 35 14.88 10.92 7.93
C GLU A 35 14.23 9.94 8.91
N LEU A 36 12.91 10.01 9.08
CA LEU A 36 12.13 9.06 9.87
C LEU A 36 12.35 7.62 9.35
N LEU A 37 12.33 7.41 8.02
CA LEU A 37 12.53 6.10 7.39
C LEU A 37 13.99 5.61 7.41
N ASN A 38 14.96 6.52 7.58
CA ASN A 38 16.38 6.19 7.66
C ASN A 38 16.86 5.89 9.09
N ASN A 39 16.11 6.31 10.10
CA ASN A 39 16.47 6.07 11.49
C ASN A 39 16.28 4.59 11.86
N ALA A 40 17.38 3.91 12.17
CA ALA A 40 17.41 2.48 12.49
C ALA A 40 16.79 2.10 13.85
N GLU A 41 16.60 3.08 14.74
CA GLU A 41 15.97 2.88 16.05
C GLU A 41 14.44 2.84 15.95
N ILE A 42 13.88 3.27 14.81
CA ILE A 42 12.44 3.26 14.57
C ILE A 42 12.04 1.94 13.92
N PRO A 43 11.14 1.15 14.55
CA PRO A 43 10.64 -0.07 13.95
C PRO A 43 9.91 0.20 12.64
N THR A 44 10.13 -0.65 11.64
CA THR A 44 9.44 -0.61 10.33
C THR A 44 8.16 -1.44 10.30
N SER A 45 7.84 -2.14 11.41
CA SER A 45 6.63 -2.95 11.56
C SER A 45 6.23 -3.08 13.04
N GLY A 46 5.02 -3.57 13.28
CA GLY A 46 4.50 -3.77 14.64
C GLY A 46 3.91 -2.50 15.25
N ARG A 47 3.58 -2.57 16.56
CA ARG A 47 2.83 -1.53 17.27
C ARG A 47 3.53 -0.17 17.22
N ASP A 48 4.84 -0.16 17.42
CA ASP A 48 5.65 1.05 17.64
C ASP A 48 6.17 1.66 16.33
N ALA A 49 5.84 1.05 15.18
CA ALA A 49 6.12 1.62 13.86
C ALA A 49 5.28 2.89 13.61
N ILE A 50 5.92 3.87 12.96
CA ILE A 50 5.29 5.14 12.60
C ILE A 50 4.25 4.92 11.50
N THR A 51 3.03 5.43 11.70
CA THR A 51 2.02 5.55 10.64
C THR A 51 2.15 6.93 9.99
N PHE A 52 2.42 6.98 8.70
CA PHE A 52 2.74 8.25 8.04
C PHE A 52 1.52 9.00 7.50
N GLY A 53 0.45 8.32 7.12
CA GLY A 53 -0.71 8.92 6.45
C GLY A 53 -0.58 8.95 4.93
N VAL A 54 -1.72 8.81 4.25
CA VAL A 54 -1.81 8.89 2.77
C VAL A 54 -1.38 10.26 2.23
N ASN A 55 -1.59 11.33 3.00
CA ASN A 55 -1.15 12.69 2.68
C ASN A 55 0.38 12.82 2.59
N ASN A 56 1.14 11.86 3.13
CA ASN A 56 2.60 11.82 3.10
C ASN A 56 3.17 10.83 2.09
N LEU A 57 2.34 10.03 1.42
CA LEU A 57 2.76 9.17 0.32
C LEU A 57 2.61 9.93 -1.01
N ASN A 58 3.73 10.14 -1.71
CA ASN A 58 3.78 10.82 -3.01
C ASN A 58 4.79 10.12 -3.94
N PRO A 59 4.85 10.48 -5.24
CA PRO A 59 5.73 9.79 -6.19
C PRO A 59 7.21 9.78 -5.79
N GLU A 60 7.70 10.88 -5.20
CA GLU A 60 9.08 10.98 -4.73
C GLU A 60 9.34 10.01 -3.56
N MET A 61 8.37 9.85 -2.66
CA MET A 61 8.48 8.89 -1.58
C MET A 61 8.46 7.45 -2.08
N VAL A 62 7.62 7.12 -3.07
CA VAL A 62 7.65 5.79 -3.72
C VAL A 62 9.04 5.52 -4.30
N GLU A 63 9.62 6.47 -5.03
CA GLU A 63 10.97 6.33 -5.58
C GLU A 63 12.02 6.17 -4.49
N PHE A 64 11.94 6.94 -3.41
CA PHE A 64 12.84 6.81 -2.27
C PHE A 64 12.75 5.43 -1.62
N LEU A 65 11.54 4.92 -1.38
CA LEU A 65 11.33 3.59 -0.80
C LEU A 65 11.96 2.49 -1.68
N HIS A 66 11.77 2.61 -2.98
CA HIS A 66 12.33 1.70 -3.97
C HIS A 66 13.87 1.77 -4.01
N LYS A 67 14.47 2.95 -4.11
CA LYS A 67 15.94 3.05 -4.25
C LYS A 67 16.72 2.70 -2.99
N ASN A 68 16.11 2.84 -1.82
CA ASN A 68 16.81 2.74 -0.53
C ASN A 68 16.40 1.52 0.30
N ASN A 69 15.70 0.55 -0.31
CA ASN A 69 15.20 -0.65 0.36
C ASN A 69 14.42 -0.34 1.65
N LYS A 70 13.43 0.56 1.55
CA LYS A 70 12.65 1.02 2.71
C LYS A 70 11.20 0.54 2.64
N LYS A 71 10.54 0.67 3.80
CA LYS A 71 9.14 0.36 4.02
C LYS A 71 8.45 1.50 4.75
N MET A 72 7.22 1.79 4.36
CA MET A 72 6.37 2.81 4.96
C MET A 72 5.05 2.19 5.40
N ILE A 73 4.61 2.46 6.62
CA ILE A 73 3.24 2.19 7.07
C ILE A 73 2.39 3.41 6.72
N ILE A 74 1.32 3.20 5.96
CA ILE A 74 0.55 4.28 5.36
C ILE A 74 -0.60 4.70 6.26
N GLU A 75 -1.55 3.81 6.51
CA GLU A 75 -2.75 4.11 7.30
C GLU A 75 -3.30 2.84 7.96
N LYS A 76 -4.25 2.99 8.89
CA LYS A 76 -5.03 1.85 9.39
C LYS A 76 -5.98 1.33 8.31
N ALA A 77 -6.29 0.03 8.36
CA ALA A 77 -7.28 -0.57 7.48
C ALA A 77 -8.64 0.16 7.60
N SER A 78 -9.28 0.39 6.47
CA SER A 78 -10.60 1.03 6.40
C SER A 78 -11.69 0.13 6.99
N ASN A 79 -12.84 0.71 7.36
CA ASN A 79 -14.00 -0.07 7.80
C ASN A 79 -14.46 -1.10 6.75
N LYS A 80 -14.24 -0.81 5.46
CA LYS A 80 -14.57 -1.73 4.35
C LYS A 80 -13.64 -2.95 4.36
N GLU A 81 -12.34 -2.72 4.54
CA GLU A 81 -11.35 -3.80 4.69
C GLU A 81 -11.61 -4.61 5.96
N LEU A 82 -11.84 -3.97 7.11
CA LEU A 82 -12.11 -4.66 8.38
C LEU A 82 -13.32 -5.60 8.31
N LYS A 83 -14.38 -5.25 7.56
CA LYS A 83 -15.53 -6.13 7.34
C LYS A 83 -15.16 -7.42 6.59
N LEU A 84 -14.22 -7.35 5.65
CA LEU A 84 -13.72 -8.52 4.91
C LEU A 84 -12.76 -9.37 5.74
N LEU A 85 -12.15 -8.79 6.76
CA LEU A 85 -11.11 -9.41 7.58
C LEU A 85 -11.63 -9.99 8.89
N LYS A 86 -12.95 -10.02 9.12
CA LYS A 86 -13.52 -10.51 10.40
C LYS A 86 -13.06 -11.92 10.76
N ASP A 87 -12.92 -12.79 9.77
CA ASP A 87 -12.48 -14.18 9.95
C ASP A 87 -10.96 -14.34 9.71
N ALA A 88 -10.25 -13.24 9.47
CA ALA A 88 -8.79 -13.26 9.40
C ALA A 88 -8.23 -13.32 10.83
N ASN A 89 -7.42 -14.35 11.13
CA ASN A 89 -6.84 -14.59 12.45
C ASN A 89 -5.67 -13.64 12.76
N PHE A 90 -5.95 -12.33 12.80
CA PHE A 90 -5.00 -11.32 13.22
C PHE A 90 -4.77 -11.37 14.73
N LYS A 91 -3.52 -11.11 15.14
CA LYS A 91 -3.15 -11.03 16.56
C LYS A 91 -3.72 -9.77 17.22
N HIS A 92 -3.83 -8.68 16.45
CA HIS A 92 -4.31 -7.36 16.87
C HIS A 92 -5.27 -6.81 15.80
N PRO A 93 -6.51 -7.32 15.73
CA PRO A 93 -7.49 -6.92 14.72
C PRO A 93 -7.85 -5.43 14.77
N GLU A 94 -7.66 -4.77 15.91
CA GLU A 94 -7.88 -3.33 16.12
C GLU A 94 -6.77 -2.44 15.52
N ASN A 95 -5.65 -3.03 15.10
CA ASN A 95 -4.47 -2.29 14.67
C ASN A 95 -3.87 -2.86 13.37
N ILE A 96 -4.73 -3.25 12.44
CA ILE A 96 -4.33 -3.65 11.09
C ILE A 96 -3.94 -2.41 10.29
N ARG A 97 -2.76 -2.40 9.66
CA ARG A 97 -2.25 -1.25 8.91
C ARG A 97 -1.83 -1.61 7.49
N ALA A 98 -2.09 -0.71 6.53
CA ALA A 98 -1.59 -0.86 5.17
C ALA A 98 -0.13 -0.44 5.09
N SER A 99 0.67 -1.17 4.32
CA SER A 99 2.10 -0.88 4.15
C SER A 99 2.57 -1.00 2.71
N LEU A 100 3.59 -0.22 2.38
CA LEU A 100 4.29 -0.22 1.09
C LEU A 100 5.78 -0.41 1.33
N ASP A 101 6.39 -1.38 0.64
CA ASP A 101 7.83 -1.63 0.74
C ASP A 101 8.51 -1.73 -0.63
N HIS A 102 9.85 -1.77 -0.58
CA HIS A 102 10.71 -1.96 -1.73
C HIS A 102 10.32 -3.17 -2.58
N ASP A 103 10.08 -4.33 -1.97
CA ASP A 103 9.83 -5.58 -2.70
C ASP A 103 8.55 -5.48 -3.53
N ALA A 104 7.50 -4.86 -2.98
CA ALA A 104 6.26 -4.58 -3.69
C ALA A 104 6.49 -3.66 -4.90
N ILE A 105 7.23 -2.56 -4.70
CA ILE A 105 7.51 -1.60 -5.78
C ILE A 105 8.36 -2.25 -6.88
N SER A 106 9.39 -3.00 -6.50
CA SER A 106 10.24 -3.77 -7.40
C SER A 106 9.43 -4.79 -8.20
N HIS A 107 8.51 -5.50 -7.56
CA HIS A 107 7.61 -6.44 -8.22
C HIS A 107 6.73 -5.72 -9.25
N ILE A 108 6.08 -4.63 -8.84
CA ILE A 108 5.19 -3.84 -9.70
C ILE A 108 5.94 -3.33 -10.92
N PHE A 109 7.12 -2.72 -10.77
CA PHE A 109 7.86 -2.23 -11.94
C PHE A 109 8.37 -3.34 -12.85
N LYS A 110 8.80 -4.47 -12.28
CA LYS A 110 9.24 -5.63 -13.07
C LYS A 110 8.11 -6.21 -13.92
N ARG A 111 6.89 -6.26 -13.39
CA ARG A 111 5.74 -6.92 -14.04
C ARG A 111 4.85 -5.96 -14.82
N HIS A 112 4.70 -4.73 -14.36
CA HIS A 112 3.68 -3.78 -14.80
C HIS A 112 4.26 -2.37 -15.07
N GLY A 113 5.57 -2.14 -14.89
CA GLY A 113 6.21 -0.87 -15.23
C GLY A 113 6.38 -0.69 -16.74
N VAL A 114 6.74 0.53 -17.17
CA VAL A 114 6.87 0.93 -18.59
C VAL A 114 7.71 -0.02 -19.46
N ASN A 115 8.74 -0.64 -18.88
CA ASN A 115 9.65 -1.55 -19.60
C ASN A 115 9.30 -3.04 -19.44
N SER A 116 8.22 -3.36 -18.72
CA SER A 116 7.85 -4.74 -18.39
C SER A 116 7.32 -5.51 -19.60
N ILE A 117 7.41 -6.84 -19.51
CA ILE A 117 6.88 -7.72 -20.56
C ILE A 117 5.36 -7.62 -20.67
N ASN A 118 4.63 -7.40 -19.58
CA ASN A 118 3.18 -7.32 -19.65
C ASN A 118 2.70 -6.04 -20.34
N VAL A 119 3.40 -4.92 -20.13
CA VAL A 119 3.11 -3.67 -20.86
C VAL A 119 3.38 -3.84 -22.35
N LYS A 120 4.46 -4.56 -22.73
CA LYS A 120 4.70 -4.94 -24.13
C LYS A 120 3.59 -5.83 -24.71
N ASN A 121 2.90 -6.58 -23.87
CA ASN A 121 1.76 -7.42 -24.23
C ASN A 121 0.39 -6.73 -24.08
N GLY A 122 0.36 -5.40 -23.89
CA GLY A 122 -0.86 -4.60 -23.92
C GLY A 122 -1.42 -4.16 -22.56
N GLU A 123 -0.74 -4.41 -21.44
CA GLU A 123 -1.08 -3.75 -20.18
C GLU A 123 -0.75 -2.26 -20.20
N ILE A 124 -1.47 -1.48 -19.39
CA ILE A 124 -1.18 -0.05 -19.21
C ILE A 124 -0.09 0.06 -18.12
N PRO A 125 1.00 0.82 -18.36
CA PRO A 125 2.12 0.88 -17.43
C PRO A 125 1.74 1.55 -16.10
N VAL A 126 2.24 0.98 -15.01
CA VAL A 126 2.15 1.51 -13.64
C VAL A 126 3.37 2.39 -13.36
N THR A 127 3.10 3.56 -12.79
CA THR A 127 4.09 4.61 -12.46
C THR A 127 4.21 4.83 -10.94
N ASN A 128 5.18 5.64 -10.52
CA ASN A 128 5.27 6.09 -9.12
C ASN A 128 4.00 6.82 -8.66
N GLU A 129 3.33 7.55 -9.56
CA GLU A 129 2.08 8.27 -9.25
C GLU A 129 0.91 7.31 -9.02
N ASP A 130 0.80 6.26 -9.84
CA ASP A 130 -0.19 5.21 -9.63
C ASP A 130 0.03 4.54 -8.26
N ILE A 131 1.27 4.15 -7.95
CA ILE A 131 1.61 3.50 -6.68
C ILE A 131 1.36 4.44 -5.51
N ALA A 132 1.70 5.72 -5.59
CA ALA A 132 1.43 6.68 -4.52
C ALA A 132 -0.08 6.82 -4.22
N ASN A 133 -0.93 6.62 -5.23
CA ASN A 133 -2.38 6.68 -5.13
C ASN A 133 -3.05 5.34 -4.79
N TYR A 134 -2.30 4.26 -4.53
CA TYR A 134 -2.89 2.92 -4.37
C TYR A 134 -3.94 2.84 -3.24
N ARG A 135 -3.76 3.58 -2.14
CA ARG A 135 -4.73 3.64 -1.04
C ARG A 135 -6.04 4.30 -1.45
N TYR A 136 -5.98 5.34 -2.29
CA TYR A 136 -7.19 5.94 -2.86
C TYR A 136 -7.95 4.91 -3.70
N ILE A 137 -7.25 4.12 -4.51
CA ILE A 137 -7.85 3.05 -5.31
C ILE A 137 -8.54 2.02 -4.41
N VAL A 138 -7.88 1.55 -3.35
CA VAL A 138 -8.46 0.58 -2.41
C VAL A 138 -9.70 1.14 -1.71
N ASN A 139 -9.59 2.34 -1.15
CA ASN A 139 -10.66 2.96 -0.35
C ASN A 139 -11.90 3.31 -1.21
N ASN A 140 -11.70 3.59 -2.50
CA ASN A 140 -12.76 3.95 -3.43
C ASN A 140 -13.09 2.86 -4.45
N ALA A 141 -12.63 1.62 -4.21
CA ALA A 141 -12.80 0.51 -5.15
C ALA A 141 -14.27 0.18 -5.43
N ASP A 142 -14.60 -0.11 -6.68
CA ASP A 142 -15.95 -0.49 -7.11
C ASP A 142 -16.27 -1.93 -6.68
N ALA A 143 -15.25 -2.78 -6.56
CA ALA A 143 -15.34 -4.07 -5.88
C ALA A 143 -14.10 -4.31 -5.03
N ILE A 144 -14.27 -5.04 -3.92
CA ILE A 144 -13.16 -5.47 -3.08
C ILE A 144 -13.51 -6.86 -2.54
N LEU A 145 -12.60 -7.81 -2.75
CA LEU A 145 -12.82 -9.22 -2.47
C LEU A 145 -11.69 -9.75 -1.59
N ARG A 146 -12.03 -10.70 -0.72
CA ARG A 146 -11.04 -11.56 -0.07
C ARG A 146 -10.69 -12.67 -1.06
N THR A 147 -9.41 -12.83 -1.33
CA THR A 147 -8.87 -13.72 -2.36
C THR A 147 -7.80 -14.64 -1.76
N LEU A 148 -7.40 -15.65 -2.53
CA LEU A 148 -6.22 -16.47 -2.25
C LEU A 148 -5.20 -16.21 -3.35
N ASP A 149 -3.93 -16.08 -2.97
CA ASP A 149 -2.86 -16.08 -3.94
C ASP A 149 -2.50 -17.50 -4.39
N LYS A 150 -1.59 -17.60 -5.37
CA LYS A 150 -1.11 -18.88 -5.91
C LYS A 150 -0.42 -19.82 -4.90
N TYR A 151 -0.23 -19.39 -3.66
CA TYR A 151 0.33 -20.18 -2.55
C TYR A 151 -0.71 -20.41 -1.44
N ASP A 152 -2.00 -20.27 -1.76
CA ASP A 152 -3.13 -20.37 -0.83
C ASP A 152 -3.04 -19.40 0.35
N LYS A 153 -2.34 -18.26 0.17
CA LYS A 153 -2.26 -17.22 1.18
C LYS A 153 -3.34 -16.18 0.95
N GLU A 154 -3.98 -15.78 2.03
CA GLU A 154 -5.06 -14.81 2.01
C GLU A 154 -4.58 -13.43 1.57
N ALA A 155 -5.39 -12.79 0.73
CA ALA A 155 -5.20 -11.43 0.28
C ALA A 155 -6.54 -10.68 0.23
N ILE A 156 -6.44 -9.37 0.07
CA ILE A 156 -7.55 -8.53 -0.37
C ILE A 156 -7.19 -7.98 -1.75
N THR A 157 -8.09 -8.15 -2.71
CA THR A 157 -7.96 -7.57 -4.04
C THR A 157 -9.05 -6.53 -4.25
N ALA A 158 -8.62 -5.30 -4.50
CA ALA A 158 -9.47 -4.16 -4.81
C ALA A 158 -9.46 -3.89 -6.32
N PHE A 159 -10.64 -3.60 -6.86
CA PHE A 159 -10.88 -3.36 -8.28
C PHE A 159 -11.52 -1.99 -8.45
N LYS A 160 -10.89 -1.12 -9.24
CA LYS A 160 -11.41 0.21 -9.59
C LYS A 160 -11.52 0.35 -11.09
N GLN A 161 -12.70 0.65 -11.59
CA GLN A 161 -12.92 1.05 -12.98
C GLN A 161 -12.53 2.52 -13.15
N ILE A 162 -11.71 2.82 -14.16
CA ILE A 162 -11.36 4.17 -14.57
C ILE A 162 -11.50 4.24 -16.09
N ASN A 163 -12.50 4.99 -16.57
CA ASN A 163 -12.72 5.36 -17.98
C ASN A 163 -11.92 4.55 -19.03
N GLY A 164 -12.39 3.34 -19.36
CA GLY A 164 -11.80 2.47 -20.39
C GLY A 164 -10.79 1.42 -19.91
N TYR A 165 -10.36 1.47 -18.65
CA TYR A 165 -9.46 0.48 -18.06
C TYR A 165 -9.80 0.21 -16.58
N ALA A 166 -9.29 -0.89 -16.06
CA ALA A 166 -9.40 -1.29 -14.67
C ALA A 166 -8.05 -1.22 -13.96
N VAL A 167 -8.05 -0.73 -12.73
CA VAL A 167 -6.92 -0.80 -11.80
C VAL A 167 -7.20 -1.90 -10.79
N VAL A 168 -6.24 -2.80 -10.62
CA VAL A 168 -6.31 -3.89 -9.63
C VAL A 168 -5.19 -3.70 -8.63
N VAL A 169 -5.52 -3.75 -7.34
CA VAL A 169 -4.58 -3.63 -6.23
C VAL A 169 -4.75 -4.83 -5.32
N GLU A 170 -3.69 -5.62 -5.15
CA GLU A 170 -3.66 -6.77 -4.26
C GLU A 170 -2.81 -6.48 -3.03
N GLN A 171 -3.38 -6.70 -1.85
CA GLN A 171 -2.70 -6.58 -0.56
C GLN A 171 -2.67 -7.93 0.14
N ALA A 172 -1.47 -8.41 0.47
CA ALA A 172 -1.29 -9.64 1.23
C ALA A 172 -1.63 -9.42 2.71
N ILE A 173 -2.38 -10.36 3.28
CA ILE A 173 -2.64 -10.41 4.72
C ILE A 173 -1.46 -11.13 5.38
N ASN A 174 -0.80 -10.48 6.34
CA ASN A 174 0.33 -11.07 7.04
C ASN A 174 0.14 -11.14 8.57
N LYS A 175 0.92 -12.00 9.22
CA LYS A 175 0.88 -12.21 10.67
C LYS A 175 1.39 -11.01 11.50
N LYS A 176 1.89 -9.95 10.86
CA LYS A 176 2.35 -8.71 11.51
C LYS A 176 1.21 -7.68 11.67
N ASN A 177 -0.04 -8.07 11.39
CA ASN A 177 -1.20 -7.18 11.34
C ASN A 177 -1.07 -6.12 10.25
N GLU A 178 -0.60 -6.53 9.08
CA GLU A 178 -0.45 -5.62 7.95
C GLU A 178 -1.20 -6.14 6.71
N LEU A 179 -1.70 -5.17 5.95
CA LEU A 179 -2.11 -5.31 4.56
C LEU A 179 -0.95 -4.78 3.71
N ALA A 180 -0.02 -5.67 3.37
CA ALA A 180 1.15 -5.30 2.60
C ALA A 180 0.79 -5.24 1.11
N LEU A 181 1.03 -4.11 0.43
CA LEU A 181 0.88 -4.04 -1.02
C LEU A 181 1.75 -5.13 -1.66
N LYS A 182 1.18 -5.91 -2.57
CA LYS A 182 1.87 -7.02 -3.23
C LYS A 182 2.00 -6.78 -4.72
N THR A 183 0.92 -6.34 -5.35
CA THR A 183 0.94 -5.92 -6.74
C THR A 183 -0.13 -4.86 -7.02
N MET A 184 0.11 -4.09 -8.08
CA MET A 184 -0.82 -3.16 -8.69
C MET A 184 -0.62 -3.26 -10.20
N TYR A 185 -1.70 -3.35 -10.95
CA TYR A 185 -1.66 -3.39 -12.40
C TYR A 185 -2.90 -2.77 -13.03
N LYS A 186 -2.79 -2.45 -14.33
CA LYS A 186 -3.85 -1.80 -15.10
C LYS A 186 -4.12 -2.59 -16.38
N ASN A 187 -5.35 -3.06 -16.55
CA ASN A 187 -5.79 -3.75 -17.77
C ASN A 187 -6.86 -2.93 -18.50
N ASN A 188 -6.84 -3.00 -19.83
CA ASN A 188 -7.91 -2.44 -20.64
C ASN A 188 -9.25 -3.13 -20.34
N GLY A 189 -10.36 -2.42 -20.54
CA GLY A 189 -11.71 -2.98 -20.41
C GLY A 189 -12.25 -2.96 -18.98
N SER A 190 -13.19 -3.86 -18.70
CA SER A 190 -13.90 -3.86 -17.41
C SER A 190 -13.17 -4.66 -16.34
N TYR A 191 -13.21 -4.19 -15.09
CA TYR A 191 -12.70 -5.00 -13.97
C TYR A 191 -13.48 -6.32 -13.81
N LYS A 192 -14.73 -6.39 -14.30
CA LYS A 192 -15.53 -7.61 -14.29
C LYS A 192 -14.99 -8.69 -15.21
N ASP A 193 -14.15 -8.32 -16.18
CA ASP A 193 -13.52 -9.25 -17.10
C ASP A 193 -12.26 -9.91 -16.51
N ASN A 194 -11.72 -9.35 -15.42
CA ASN A 194 -10.53 -9.85 -14.74
C ASN A 194 -10.75 -11.26 -14.17
N GLU A 195 -9.77 -12.16 -14.37
CA GLU A 195 -9.87 -13.56 -13.95
C GLU A 195 -10.02 -13.71 -12.43
N VAL A 196 -9.26 -12.95 -11.64
CA VAL A 196 -9.36 -12.96 -10.17
C VAL A 196 -10.74 -12.48 -9.73
N TYR A 197 -11.30 -11.47 -10.40
CA TYR A 197 -12.66 -11.04 -10.10
C TYR A 197 -13.67 -12.16 -10.42
N LYS A 198 -13.59 -12.81 -11.58
CA LYS A 198 -14.52 -13.88 -11.96
C LYS A 198 -14.43 -15.08 -11.01
N GLU A 199 -13.23 -15.49 -10.66
CA GLU A 199 -12.96 -16.61 -9.76
C GLU A 199 -13.52 -16.36 -8.35
N PHE A 200 -13.24 -15.17 -7.79
CA PHE A 200 -13.57 -14.88 -6.40
C PHE A 200 -14.91 -14.14 -6.21
N SER A 201 -15.52 -13.58 -7.24
CA SER A 201 -16.83 -12.91 -7.10
C SER A 201 -17.96 -13.89 -6.80
N SER A 202 -17.88 -15.11 -7.31
CA SER A 202 -18.86 -16.18 -7.06
C SER A 202 -18.62 -16.95 -5.75
N THR A 203 -17.38 -16.96 -5.28
CA THR A 203 -16.93 -17.74 -4.11
C THR A 203 -16.60 -16.88 -2.90
N SER A 204 -16.56 -15.55 -3.05
CA SER A 204 -16.20 -14.65 -1.95
C SER A 204 -17.06 -14.95 -0.74
N LEU A 205 -16.39 -15.31 0.36
CA LEU A 205 -16.94 -15.78 1.63
C LEU A 205 -17.96 -14.82 2.29
N ASN A 206 -18.31 -13.70 1.65
CA ASN A 206 -19.29 -12.72 2.09
C ASN A 206 -20.18 -12.20 0.94
N ALA A 207 -20.40 -12.98 -0.14
CA ALA A 207 -21.25 -12.58 -1.27
C ALA A 207 -22.74 -12.31 -0.93
N ASN A 208 -23.14 -12.38 0.35
CA ASN A 208 -24.51 -12.14 0.81
C ASN A 208 -24.63 -11.20 2.01
N ALA A 209 -23.88 -10.09 2.02
CA ALA A 209 -24.37 -8.91 2.74
C ALA A 209 -25.35 -8.14 1.83
N LYS A 210 -26.61 -8.60 1.84
CA LYS A 210 -27.76 -7.87 1.29
C LYS A 210 -27.94 -6.52 1.99
#